data_AF-A0A917JPQ2-F1
#
_entry.id   AF-A0A917JPQ2-F1
#
_cell.length_a   1.000
_cell.length_b   1.000
_cell.length_c   1.000
_cell.angle_alpha   90.00
_cell.angle_beta   90.00
_cell.angle_gamma   90.00
#
_symmetry.space_group_name_H-M   'P 1'
#
loop_
_entity.id
_entity.type
_entity.pdbx_description
1 polymer ?
#
loop_
_entity_poly.entity_id
_entity_poly.type
_entity_poly.pdbx_seq_one_letter_code
_entity_poly.pdbx_strand_id
1 'polypeptide(L)'
;MALNLRLRADAEAALRAESERSGRSQQEILREAVDRYLGLTPGAGPQHEWDHLITSGKVLLPRGAYRKVVPTKTVPAGRRTIDLLDREDRN
;
A
#
# COMPACT_ATOMS: atom_id res chain seq x y z
N MET A 1 -30.10 -11.22 -1.92
CA MET A 1 -29.57 -11.78 -3.18
C MET A 1 -28.35 -12.63 -2.82
N ALA A 2 -28.28 -13.90 -3.25
CA ALA A 2 -27.18 -14.79 -2.93
C ALA A 2 -26.26 -14.96 -4.15
N LEU A 3 -24.96 -14.75 -3.99
CA LEU A 3 -23.95 -15.01 -5.01
C LEU A 3 -23.26 -16.35 -4.70
N ASN A 4 -23.23 -17.26 -5.68
CA ASN A 4 -22.41 -18.48 -5.59
C ASN A 4 -21.01 -18.18 -6.13
N LEU A 5 -20.10 -17.75 -5.25
CA LEU A 5 -18.70 -17.50 -5.56
C LEU A 5 -17.89 -18.78 -5.43
N ARG A 6 -17.07 -19.08 -6.44
CA ARG A 6 -16.04 -20.12 -6.36
C ARG A 6 -14.71 -19.46 -5.99
N LEU A 7 -14.38 -19.49 -4.71
CA LEU A 7 -13.12 -18.96 -4.19
C LEU A 7 -12.03 -20.03 -4.21
N ARG A 8 -10.76 -19.60 -4.34
CA ARG A 8 -9.63 -20.46 -4.02
C ARG A 8 -9.63 -20.74 -2.50
N ALA A 9 -9.17 -21.92 -2.09
CA ALA A 9 -9.25 -22.36 -0.71
C ALA A 9 -8.53 -21.41 0.29
N ASP A 10 -7.42 -20.81 -0.14
CA ASP A 10 -6.68 -19.80 0.64
C ASP A 10 -7.47 -18.49 0.79
N ALA A 11 -8.16 -18.05 -0.25
CA ALA A 11 -9.02 -16.87 -0.20
C ALA A 11 -10.24 -17.08 0.69
N GLU A 12 -10.84 -18.28 0.69
CA GLU A 12 -11.93 -18.62 1.60
C GLU A 12 -11.46 -18.60 3.07
N ALA A 13 -10.30 -19.21 3.35
CA ALA A 13 -9.72 -19.20 4.69
C ALA A 13 -9.42 -17.78 5.18
N ALA A 14 -8.87 -16.93 4.31
CA ALA A 14 -8.60 -15.52 4.63
C ALA A 14 -9.90 -14.73 4.92
N LEU A 15 -10.95 -14.94 4.12
CA LEU A 15 -12.24 -14.29 4.31
C LEU A 15 -12.91 -14.71 5.63
N ARG A 16 -12.80 -15.99 5.99
CA ARG A 16 -13.30 -16.51 7.27
C ARG A 16 -12.56 -15.91 8.45
N ALA A 17 -11.22 -15.89 8.41
CA ALA A 17 -10.39 -15.29 9.45
C ALA A 17 -10.70 -13.79 9.62
N GLU A 18 -10.93 -13.07 8.53
CA GLU A 18 -11.31 -11.65 8.58
C GLU A 18 -12.70 -11.43 9.19
N SER A 19 -13.65 -12.32 8.91
CA SER A 19 -14.98 -12.31 9.51
C SER A 19 -14.91 -12.51 11.02
N GLU A 20 -14.12 -13.48 11.49
CA GLU A 20 -13.88 -13.73 12.92
C GLU A 20 -13.18 -12.54 13.59
N ARG A 21 -12.17 -11.96 12.94
CA ARG A 21 -11.40 -10.83 13.46
C ARG A 21 -12.22 -9.55 13.59
N SER A 22 -13.06 -9.26 12.60
CA SER A 22 -13.83 -8.01 12.52
C SER A 22 -15.22 -8.11 13.16
N GLY A 23 -15.71 -9.33 13.42
CA GLY A 23 -17.09 -9.58 13.86
C GLY A 23 -18.13 -9.33 12.75
N ARG A 24 -17.69 -9.06 11.52
CA ARG A 24 -18.56 -8.78 10.37
C ARG A 24 -18.88 -10.05 9.62
N SER A 25 -20.01 -10.08 8.94
CA SER A 25 -20.33 -11.22 8.08
C SER A 25 -19.44 -11.23 6.83
N GLN A 26 -19.14 -12.43 6.33
CA GLN A 26 -18.37 -12.61 5.09
C GLN A 26 -19.02 -11.88 3.89
N GLN A 27 -20.35 -11.80 3.86
CA GLN A 27 -21.07 -11.08 2.80
C GLN A 27 -20.89 -9.56 2.90
N GLU A 28 -20.85 -8.99 4.11
CA GLU A 28 -20.58 -7.56 4.29
C GLU A 28 -19.16 -7.19 3.87
N ILE A 29 -18.19 -8.05 4.22
CA ILE A 29 -16.79 -7.88 3.81
C ILE A 29 -16.68 -7.92 2.29
N LEU A 30 -17.30 -8.92 1.64
CA LEU A 30 -17.32 -9.04 0.18
C LEU A 30 -18.01 -7.85 -0.47
N ARG A 31 -19.15 -7.39 0.06
CA ARG A 31 -19.89 -6.25 -0.48
C ARG A 31 -19.04 -4.98 -0.42
N GLU A 32 -18.44 -4.68 0.73
CA GLU A 32 -17.57 -3.51 0.86
C GLU A 32 -16.34 -3.61 -0.07
N ALA A 33 -15.72 -4.78 -0.16
CA ALA A 33 -14.56 -4.98 -1.03
C ALA A 33 -14.93 -4.75 -2.51
N VAL A 34 -16.09 -5.25 -2.95
CA VAL A 34 -16.61 -5.04 -4.30
C VAL A 34 -16.98 -3.57 -4.53
N ASP A 35 -17.69 -2.94 -3.60
CA ASP A 35 -18.08 -1.54 -3.69
C ASP A 35 -16.85 -0.63 -3.76
N ARG A 36 -15.81 -0.90 -2.95
CA ARG A 36 -14.53 -0.20 -3.00
C ARG A 36 -13.79 -0.45 -4.32
N TYR A 37 -13.73 -1.70 -4.77
CA TYR A 37 -13.03 -2.06 -6.01
C TYR A 37 -13.67 -1.43 -7.25
N LEU A 38 -14.99 -1.36 -7.28
CA LEU A 38 -15.77 -0.77 -8.37
C LEU A 38 -16.01 0.75 -8.20
N GLY A 39 -15.55 1.34 -7.09
CA GLY A 39 -15.75 2.77 -6.79
C GLY A 39 -17.23 3.16 -6.60
N LEU A 40 -18.07 2.24 -6.15
CA LEU A 40 -19.51 2.43 -5.98
C LEU A 40 -19.88 3.16 -4.69
N THR A 41 -18.95 3.30 -3.74
CA THR A 41 -19.20 3.99 -2.48
C THR A 41 -19.08 5.51 -2.67
N PRO A 42 -20.18 6.29 -2.60
CA PRO A 42 -20.10 7.74 -2.71
C PRO A 42 -19.39 8.29 -1.48
N GLY A 43 -18.28 9.01 -1.68
CA GLY A 43 -17.51 9.60 -0.59
C GLY A 43 -16.42 8.71 0.03
N ALA A 44 -16.23 7.48 -0.44
CA ALA A 44 -15.00 6.74 -0.18
C ALA A 44 -13.89 7.27 -1.11
N GLY A 45 -13.43 8.49 -0.84
CA GLY A 45 -12.18 8.95 -1.40
C GLY A 45 -11.04 7.99 -1.04
N PRO A 46 -9.90 8.06 -1.74
CA PRO A 46 -8.71 7.32 -1.36
C PRO A 46 -8.47 7.50 0.15
N GLN A 47 -8.41 6.38 0.87
CA GLN A 47 -8.37 6.40 2.34
C GLN A 47 -7.12 7.16 2.80
N HIS A 48 -6.06 7.12 1.99
CA HIS A 48 -4.88 7.99 2.03
C HIS A 48 -4.58 8.57 0.64
N GLU A 49 -4.05 9.79 0.59
CA GLU A 49 -3.65 10.50 -0.66
C GLU A 49 -2.77 9.64 -1.60
N TRP A 50 -2.00 8.71 -1.03
CA TRP A 50 -1.14 7.77 -1.76
C TRP A 50 -1.89 6.64 -2.49
N ASP A 51 -3.14 6.34 -2.15
CA ASP A 51 -3.89 5.26 -2.79
C ASP A 51 -4.10 5.54 -4.28
N HIS A 52 -4.36 6.80 -4.64
CA HIS A 52 -4.45 7.21 -6.05
C HIS A 52 -3.11 7.03 -6.79
N LEU A 53 -1.98 7.24 -6.11
CA LEU A 53 -0.64 7.07 -6.69
C LEU A 53 -0.30 5.59 -6.90
N ILE A 54 -0.77 4.72 -6.00
CA ILE A 54 -0.66 3.27 -6.12
C ILE A 54 -1.53 2.74 -7.26
N THR A 55 -2.80 3.13 -7.31
CA THR A 55 -3.73 2.70 -8.37
C THR A 55 -3.30 3.19 -9.75
N SER A 56 -2.73 4.40 -9.85
CA SER A 56 -2.18 4.93 -11.11
C SER A 56 -0.81 4.35 -11.49
N GLY A 57 -0.24 3.44 -10.69
CA GLY A 57 1.05 2.80 -10.98
C GLY A 57 2.26 3.73 -10.87
N LYS A 58 2.08 4.95 -10.35
CA LYS A 58 3.18 5.91 -10.14
C LYS A 58 4.07 5.53 -8.96
N VAL A 59 3.52 4.81 -7.99
CA VAL A 59 4.21 4.36 -6.79
C VAL A 59 3.86 2.90 -6.54
N LEU A 60 4.83 2.11 -6.07
CA LEU A 60 4.63 0.72 -5.68
C LEU A 60 4.26 0.62 -4.20
N LEU A 61 3.50 -0.41 -3.84
CA LEU A 61 3.26 -0.68 -2.42
C LEU A 61 4.58 -0.96 -1.68
N PRO A 62 4.72 -0.46 -0.43
CA PRO A 62 5.83 -0.85 0.42
C PRO A 62 5.88 -2.36 0.58
N ARG A 63 7.03 -2.97 0.26
CA ARG A 63 7.25 -4.42 0.38
C ARG A 63 7.70 -4.84 1.79
N GLY A 64 7.81 -3.89 2.72
CA GLY A 64 8.25 -4.11 4.09
C GLY A 64 8.10 -2.85 4.94
N ALA A 65 8.25 -3.01 6.26
CA ALA A 65 8.18 -1.89 7.20
C ALA A 65 9.26 -0.84 6.92
N TYR A 66 8.91 0.44 7.10
CA TYR A 66 9.89 1.52 7.04
C TYR A 66 11.00 1.30 8.06
N ARG A 67 12.25 1.41 7.61
CA ARG A 67 13.43 1.32 8.47
C ARG A 67 14.17 2.64 8.42
N LYS A 68 14.40 3.22 9.60
CA LYS A 68 15.20 4.43 9.72
C LYS A 68 16.64 4.09 9.33
N VAL A 69 17.19 4.81 8.36
CA VAL A 69 18.59 4.64 7.95
C VAL A 69 19.51 5.20 9.04
N VAL A 70 20.54 4.42 9.38
CA VAL A 70 21.66 4.90 10.21
C VAL A 70 22.74 5.43 9.25
N PRO A 71 23.08 6.73 9.29
CA PRO A 71 24.10 7.28 8.43
C PRO A 71 25.45 6.63 8.70
N THR A 72 26.11 6.11 7.65
CA THR A 72 27.46 5.52 7.75
C THR A 72 28.57 6.51 7.42
N LYS A 73 28.22 7.68 6.88
CA LYS A 73 29.15 8.76 6.54
C LYS A 73 28.62 10.07 7.10
N THR A 74 29.50 10.85 7.71
CA THR A 74 29.23 12.22 8.15
C THR A 74 29.92 13.19 7.21
N VAL A 75 29.23 14.29 6.89
CA VAL A 75 29.83 15.36 6.09
C VAL A 75 30.64 16.25 7.04
N PRO A 76 31.91 16.58 6.72
CA PRO A 76 32.70 17.50 7.52
C PRO A 76 32.00 18.85 7.67
N ALA A 77 32.18 19.50 8.82
CA ALA A 77 31.62 20.82 9.08
C ALA A 77 32.04 21.82 7.97
N GLY A 78 31.07 22.55 7.43
CA GLY A 78 31.30 23.51 6.35
C GLY A 78 31.31 22.93 4.93
N ARG A 79 31.12 21.60 4.75
CA ARG A 79 30.89 20.98 3.45
C ARG A 79 29.43 20.56 3.29
N ARG A 80 28.93 20.59 2.06
CA ARG A 80 27.62 20.06 1.69
C ARG A 80 27.82 18.70 1.02
N THR A 81 26.80 17.86 1.08
CA THR A 81 26.81 16.53 0.45
C THR A 81 27.07 16.60 -1.06
N ILE A 82 26.65 17.69 -1.71
CA ILE A 82 26.89 17.93 -3.14
C ILE A 82 28.38 18.11 -3.46
N ASP A 83 29.18 18.58 -2.50
CA ASP A 83 30.63 18.80 -2.64
C ASP A 83 31.43 17.49 -2.48
N LEU A 84 30.75 16.37 -2.14
CA LEU A 84 31.32 15.01 -2.06
C LEU A 84 31.08 14.18 -3.32
N LEU A 85 30.29 14.70 -4.26
CA LEU A 85 30.05 14.05 -5.54
C LEU A 85 31.11 14.61 -6.50
N ASP A 86 32.23 13.90 -6.67
CA ASP A 86 33.28 14.22 -7.64
C ASP A 86 32.68 14.18 -9.05
N ARG A 87 32.15 15.32 -9.50
CA ARG A 87 31.53 15.51 -10.82
C ARG A 87 32.59 15.82 -11.87
N GLU A 88 33.56 14.94 -12.06
CA GLU A 88 34.46 15.03 -13.22
C GLU A 88 33.89 14.30 -14.45
N ASP A 89 32.86 13.47 -14.30
CA ASP A 89 32.28 12.61 -15.36
C ASP A 89 31.22 13.29 -16.28
N ARG A 90 31.24 14.61 -16.45
CA ARG A 90 30.49 15.29 -17.53
C ARG A 90 31.45 16.07 -18.42
N ASN A 91 32.08 15.37 -19.36
CA ASN A 91 32.59 15.91 -20.61
C ASN A 91 32.18 14.98 -21.75
#